data_AF-A0A4Y2TQ63-F1
#
_entry.id   AF-A0A4Y2TQ63-F1
#
_cell.length_a   1.000
_cell.length_b   1.000
_cell.length_c   1.000
_cell.angle_alpha   90.00
_cell.angle_beta   90.00
_cell.angle_gamma   90.00
#
_symmetry.space_group_name_H-M   'P 1'
#
loop_
_entity.id
_entity.type
_entity.pdbx_description
1 polymer ?
#
loop_
_entity_poly.entity_id
_entity_poly.type
_entity_poly.pdbx_seq_one_letter_code
_entity_poly.pdbx_strand_id
1 'polypeptide(L)'
;MALAPLNLKQTNLDTKHLVLTFHYPKLPEIIMAGYMRLHVRPYIPNPLRCFQCQKYGHSKDACRGTLTCARCAQADHESSHCTAPEKCVNCRGSRTSFSRSCPAWITERGGCF
;
A
#
# COMPACT_ATOMS: atom_id res chain seq x y z
N MET A 1 22.98 23.81 -11.69
CA MET A 1 22.90 22.47 -11.08
C MET A 1 22.40 22.64 -9.66
N ALA A 2 21.09 22.53 -9.44
CA ALA A 2 20.51 22.77 -8.12
C ALA A 2 20.68 21.51 -7.26
N LEU A 3 21.58 21.58 -6.28
CA LEU A 3 21.61 20.64 -5.17
C LEU A 3 20.41 20.99 -4.28
N ALA A 4 19.25 20.39 -4.56
CA ALA A 4 18.11 20.51 -3.67
C ALA A 4 18.41 19.72 -2.38
N PRO A 5 18.11 20.27 -1.18
CA PRO A 5 18.27 19.54 0.06
C PRO A 5 17.32 18.34 0.05
N LEU A 6 17.86 17.14 -0.15
CA LEU A 6 17.15 15.89 0.06
C LEU A 6 16.95 15.74 1.57
N ASN A 7 15.76 16.11 2.06
CA ASN A 7 15.36 15.74 3.41
C ASN A 7 15.03 14.24 3.41
N LEU A 8 16.07 13.41 3.58
CA LEU A 8 15.94 11.99 3.85
C LEU A 8 15.32 11.84 5.24
N LYS A 9 13.99 11.76 5.31
CA LYS A 9 13.34 11.17 6.49
C LYS A 9 13.75 9.70 6.52
N GLN A 10 14.78 9.41 7.32
CA GLN A 10 15.35 8.07 7.45
C GLN A 10 14.34 7.14 8.12
N THR A 11 13.59 6.41 7.31
CA THR A 11 12.81 5.26 7.75
C THR A 11 13.64 4.01 7.46
N ASN A 12 14.15 3.38 8.52
CA ASN A 12 14.75 2.03 8.63
C ASN A 12 15.23 1.35 7.31
N LEU A 13 16.55 1.15 7.18
CA LEU A 13 17.25 0.79 5.93
C LEU A 13 17.21 -0.70 5.53
N ASP A 14 16.32 -1.53 6.08
CA ASP A 14 16.20 -2.95 5.70
C ASP A 14 15.49 -3.20 4.35
N THR A 15 15.13 -2.13 3.61
CA THR A 15 14.44 -2.26 2.32
C THR A 15 15.36 -1.98 1.14
N LYS A 16 15.25 -2.78 0.07
CA LYS A 16 15.92 -2.56 -1.24
C LYS A 16 15.50 -1.26 -1.96
N HIS A 17 14.56 -0.50 -1.39
CA HIS A 17 13.97 0.67 -2.00
C HIS A 17 14.14 1.88 -1.08
N LEU A 18 14.48 3.02 -1.67
CA LEU A 18 14.54 4.31 -0.99
C LEU A 18 13.33 5.14 -1.39
N VAL A 19 12.55 5.61 -0.41
CA VAL A 19 11.47 6.57 -0.65
C VAL A 19 11.99 7.96 -0.36
N LEU A 20 11.92 8.84 -1.37
CA LEU A 20 12.36 10.23 -1.27
C LEU A 20 11.16 11.16 -1.39
N THR A 21 11.10 12.16 -0.51
CA THR A 21 10.07 13.21 -0.56
C THR A 21 10.69 14.47 -1.16
N PHE A 22 10.09 14.97 -2.24
CA PHE A 22 10.49 16.22 -2.89
C PHE A 22 9.45 17.30 -2.61
N HIS A 23 9.90 18.54 -2.38
CA HIS A 23 9.01 19.68 -2.17
C HIS A 23 8.57 20.36 -3.48
N TYR A 24 8.82 19.72 -4.64
CA TYR A 24 8.51 20.27 -5.95
C TYR A 24 7.25 19.62 -6.54
N PRO A 25 6.42 20.36 -7.29
CA PRO A 25 5.20 19.82 -7.90
C PRO A 25 5.48 18.80 -9.02
N LYS A 26 6.65 18.90 -9.67
CA LYS A 26 7.09 17.96 -10.71
C LYS A 26 8.27 17.14 -10.19
N LEU A 27 8.13 15.81 -10.27
CA LEU A 27 9.19 14.89 -9.90
C LEU A 27 10.36 14.97 -10.91
N PRO A 28 11.62 15.06 -10.47
CA PRO A 28 12.76 14.94 -11.37
C PRO A 28 12.82 13.51 -11.93
N GLU A 29 13.26 13.34 -13.17
CA GLU A 29 13.41 12.00 -13.77
C GLU A 29 14.65 11.27 -13.22
N ILE A 30 15.70 12.03 -12.89
CA ILE A 30 16.99 11.53 -12.42
C ILE A 30 17.45 12.40 -11.25
N ILE A 31 17.99 11.76 -10.21
CA ILE A 31 18.73 12.43 -9.13
C ILE A 31 20.18 11.94 -9.08
N MET A 32 21.04 12.79 -8.53
CA MET A 32 22.41 12.44 -8.18
C MET A 32 22.48 12.08 -6.70
N ALA A 33 22.93 10.87 -6.39
CA ALA A 33 23.23 10.43 -5.03
C ALA A 33 24.73 10.07 -4.97
N GLY A 34 25.55 11.00 -4.48
CA GLY A 34 27.00 10.92 -4.65
C GLY A 34 27.37 10.94 -6.13
N TYR A 35 28.10 9.91 -6.59
CA TYR A 35 28.53 9.75 -7.98
C TYR A 35 27.55 8.94 -8.85
N MET A 36 26.40 8.53 -8.31
CA MET A 36 25.43 7.68 -9.01
C MET A 36 24.26 8.49 -9.56
N ARG A 37 23.84 8.14 -10.78
CA ARG A 37 22.60 8.61 -11.42
C ARG A 37 21.48 7.62 -11.12
N LEU A 38 20.44 8.04 -10.41
CA LEU A 38 19.30 7.20 -10.06
C LEU A 38 18.03 7.70 -10.74
N HIS A 39 17.31 6.82 -11.42
CA HIS A 39 15.99 7.12 -11.95
C HIS A 39 14.97 7.22 -10.82
N VAL A 40 14.20 8.29 -10.82
CA VAL A 40 13.10 8.47 -9.88
C VAL A 40 11.81 8.02 -10.52
N ARG A 41 10.99 7.31 -9.75
CA ARG A 41 9.63 6.93 -10.14
C ARG A 41 8.66 7.42 -9.07
N PRO A 42 7.44 7.84 -9.45
CA PRO A 42 6.42 8.16 -8.47
C PRO A 42 6.22 7.01 -7.48
N TYR A 43 6.23 7.34 -6.18
CA TYR A 43 5.91 6.37 -5.15
C TYR A 43 4.40 6.23 -5.07
N ILE A 44 3.89 5.06 -5.44
CA ILE A 44 2.48 4.71 -5.31
C ILE A 44 2.35 3.81 -4.07
N PRO A 45 1.83 4.32 -2.94
CA PRO A 45 1.67 3.52 -1.73
C PRO A 45 0.70 2.35 -1.96
N ASN A 46 0.80 1.33 -1.12
CA ASN A 46 -0.24 0.30 -1.10
C ASN A 46 -1.54 0.91 -0.57
N PRO A 47 -2.70 0.56 -1.15
CA PRO A 47 -4.00 0.97 -0.63
C PRO A 47 -4.14 0.70 0.87
N LEU A 48 -4.64 1.69 1.60
CA LEU A 48 -4.93 1.57 3.02
C LEU A 48 -6.05 0.54 3.22
N ARG A 49 -5.71 -0.62 3.78
CA ARG A 49 -6.67 -1.68 4.12
C ARG A 49 -6.90 -1.70 5.62
N CYS A 50 -8.16 -1.64 6.02
CA CYS A 50 -8.55 -1.81 7.42
C CYS A 50 -8.30 -3.26 7.86
N PHE A 51 -7.49 -3.48 8.90
CA PHE A 51 -7.21 -4.83 9.40
C PHE A 51 -8.35 -5.44 10.21
N GLN A 52 -9.40 -4.67 10.52
CA GLN A 52 -10.61 -5.17 11.19
C GLN A 52 -11.65 -5.64 10.19
N CYS A 53 -12.12 -4.78 9.28
CA CYS A 53 -13.16 -5.14 8.32
C CYS A 53 -12.66 -5.53 6.93
N GLN A 54 -11.35 -5.46 6.67
CA GLN A 54 -10.69 -5.80 5.39
C GLN A 54 -11.01 -4.89 4.20
N LYS A 55 -11.84 -3.85 4.39
CA LYS A 55 -12.18 -2.87 3.35
C LYS A 55 -11.07 -1.82 3.18
N TYR A 56 -11.00 -1.24 1.98
CA TYR A 56 -10.09 -0.14 1.69
C TYR A 56 -10.61 1.22 2.23
N GLY A 57 -9.69 2.18 2.35
CA GLY A 57 -10.01 3.60 2.58
C GLY A 57 -9.97 4.06 4.05
N HIS A 58 -9.74 3.18 5.02
CA HIS A 58 -9.65 3.57 6.44
C HIS A 58 -8.75 2.66 7.26
N SER A 59 -8.26 3.17 8.40
CA SER A 59 -7.49 2.42 9.38
C SER A 59 -8.40 1.62 10.32
N LYS A 60 -7.81 0.78 11.16
CA LYS A 60 -8.53 0.06 12.23
C LYS A 60 -9.21 1.02 13.21
N ASP A 61 -8.53 2.10 13.58
CA ASP A 61 -9.04 3.05 14.59
C ASP A 61 -10.27 3.83 14.11
N ALA A 62 -10.38 4.06 12.80
CA ALA A 62 -11.54 4.69 12.18
C ALA A 62 -12.63 3.68 11.76
N CYS A 63 -12.45 2.39 12.04
CA CYS A 63 -13.34 1.33 11.57
C CYS A 63 -14.66 1.31 12.36
N ARG A 64 -15.77 1.31 11.63
CA ARG A 64 -17.13 1.08 12.19
C ARG A 64 -17.69 -0.30 11.86
N GLY A 65 -16.89 -1.15 11.23
CA GLY A 65 -17.25 -2.52 10.84
C GLY A 65 -16.84 -3.58 11.86
N THR A 66 -17.30 -4.80 11.64
CA THR A 66 -16.98 -5.98 12.45
C THR A 66 -15.68 -6.66 12.00
N LEU A 67 -15.12 -7.49 12.90
CA LEU A 67 -13.98 -8.33 12.57
C LEU A 67 -14.35 -9.25 11.40
N THR A 68 -13.63 -9.11 10.29
CA THR A 68 -13.84 -9.86 9.06
C THR A 68 -12.55 -10.60 8.69
N CYS A 69 -12.68 -11.89 8.40
CA CYS A 69 -11.57 -12.74 8.01
C CYS A 69 -11.00 -12.29 6.66
N ALA A 70 -9.69 -12.04 6.61
CA ALA A 70 -9.02 -11.63 5.38
C ALA A 70 -8.99 -12.72 4.30
N ARG A 71 -9.19 -14.00 4.67
CA ARG A 71 -9.20 -15.14 3.75
C ARG A 71 -10.55 -15.38 3.12
N CYS A 72 -11.61 -15.49 3.91
CA CYS A 72 -12.94 -15.95 3.46
C CYS A 72 -14.06 -14.89 3.56
N ALA A 73 -13.74 -13.67 4.00
CA ALA A 73 -14.68 -12.57 4.16
C ALA A 73 -15.86 -12.83 5.12
N GLN A 74 -15.80 -13.88 5.94
CA GLN A 74 -16.76 -14.14 7.01
C GLN A 74 -16.41 -13.36 8.28
N ALA A 75 -17.43 -13.10 9.09
CA ALA A 75 -17.24 -12.42 10.37
C ALA A 75 -16.64 -13.35 11.44
N ASP A 76 -16.28 -12.74 12.57
CA ASP A 76 -16.07 -13.39 13.87
C ASP A 76 -14.81 -14.26 14.02
N HIS A 77 -13.88 -14.20 13.06
CA HIS A 77 -12.57 -14.82 13.23
C HIS A 77 -11.46 -14.16 12.39
N GLU A 78 -10.22 -14.44 12.78
CA GLU A 78 -9.02 -14.01 12.06
C GLU A 78 -8.59 -15.02 11.00
N SER A 79 -7.77 -14.58 10.04
CA SER A 79 -7.33 -15.43 8.93
C SER A 79 -6.22 -16.44 9.27
N SER A 80 -5.60 -16.37 10.45
CA SER A 80 -4.45 -17.19 10.86
C SER A 80 -4.73 -18.69 10.79
N HIS A 81 -5.91 -19.12 11.23
CA HIS A 81 -6.33 -20.53 11.26
C HIS A 81 -7.52 -20.83 10.33
N CYS A 82 -7.88 -19.90 9.44
CA CYS A 82 -9.00 -20.06 8.54
C CYS A 82 -8.64 -20.99 7.37
N THR A 83 -9.33 -22.12 7.22
CA THR A 83 -9.20 -23.06 6.09
C THR A 83 -10.32 -22.94 5.06
N ALA A 84 -11.28 -22.03 5.28
CA ALA A 84 -12.40 -21.83 4.38
C ALA A 84 -11.94 -21.32 3.00
N PRO A 85 -12.72 -21.58 1.94
CA PRO A 85 -12.41 -21.09 0.59
C PRO A 85 -12.17 -19.58 0.55
N GLU A 86 -11.21 -19.17 -0.28
CA GLU A 86 -10.84 -17.77 -0.38
C GLU A 86 -11.95 -16.93 -0.97
N LYS A 87 -12.22 -15.78 -0.36
CA LYS A 87 -13.20 -14.80 -0.80
C LYS A 87 -12.76 -13.41 -0.36
N CYS A 88 -12.81 -12.47 -1.30
CA CYS A 88 -12.41 -11.09 -1.06
C CYS A 88 -13.62 -10.25 -0.63
N VAL A 89 -13.49 -9.46 0.45
CA VAL A 89 -14.58 -8.53 0.85
C VAL A 89 -14.79 -7.41 -0.18
N ASN A 90 -13.74 -7.04 -0.90
CA ASN A 90 -13.73 -5.87 -1.79
C ASN A 90 -14.23 -6.20 -3.20
N CYS A 91 -13.73 -7.29 -3.81
CA CYS A 91 -14.14 -7.69 -5.17
C CYS A 91 -15.09 -8.89 -5.23
N ARG A 92 -15.40 -9.52 -4.09
CA ARG A 92 -16.24 -10.73 -3.97
C ARG A 92 -15.73 -11.97 -4.74
N GLY A 93 -14.55 -11.91 -5.34
CA GLY A 93 -13.92 -13.00 -6.08
C GLY A 93 -13.17 -14.00 -5.18
N SER A 94 -12.78 -15.13 -5.78
CA SER A 94 -12.03 -16.24 -5.17
C SER A 94 -10.55 -15.90 -4.96
N ARG A 95 -10.28 -15.04 -3.99
CA ARG A 95 -8.93 -14.65 -3.54
C ARG A 95 -9.00 -13.99 -2.17
N THR A 96 -7.89 -13.94 -1.45
CA THR A 96 -7.83 -13.20 -0.19
C THR A 96 -8.02 -11.69 -0.37
N SER A 97 -8.44 -11.02 0.71
CA SER A 97 -8.65 -9.56 0.74
C SER A 97 -7.35 -8.75 0.66
N PHE A 98 -6.18 -9.40 0.82
CA PHE A 98 -4.86 -8.79 0.68
C PHE A 98 -4.18 -9.12 -0.67
N SER A 99 -4.87 -9.81 -1.59
CA SER A 99 -4.30 -10.16 -2.88
C SER A 99 -4.09 -8.92 -3.77
N ARG A 100 -2.88 -8.79 -4.32
CA ARG A 100 -2.51 -7.74 -5.30
C ARG A 100 -3.13 -7.96 -6.69
N SER A 101 -3.70 -9.14 -6.96
CA SER A 101 -4.47 -9.42 -8.18
C SER A 101 -5.96 -9.11 -8.02
N CYS A 102 -6.36 -8.50 -6.91
CA CYS A 102 -7.73 -8.04 -6.69
C CYS A 102 -8.03 -6.81 -7.58
N PRO A 103 -9.11 -6.80 -8.39
CA PRO A 103 -9.51 -5.63 -9.17
C PRO A 103 -9.71 -4.38 -8.31
N ALA A 104 -10.34 -4.53 -7.14
CA ALA A 104 -10.50 -3.42 -6.20
C ALA A 104 -9.15 -2.90 -5.69
N TRP A 105 -8.14 -3.75 -5.49
CA TRP A 105 -6.79 -3.31 -5.14
C TRP A 105 -6.14 -2.50 -6.27
N ILE A 106 -6.30 -2.95 -7.52
CA ILE A 106 -5.76 -2.26 -8.70
C ILE A 106 -6.42 -0.88 -8.84
N THR A 107 -7.74 -0.80 -8.68
CA THR A 107 -8.50 0.46 -8.71
C THR A 107 -8.03 1.42 -7.62
N GLU A 108 -7.98 0.97 -6.36
CA GLU A 108 -7.56 1.82 -5.23
C GLU A 108 -6.10 2.28 -5.36
N ARG A 109 -5.23 1.44 -5.92
CA ARG A 109 -3.82 1.79 -6.16
C ARG A 109 -3.67 2.80 -7.30
N GLY A 110 -4.52 2.72 -8.32
CA GLY A 110 -4.54 3.64 -9.46
C GLY A 110 -5.23 4.98 -9.17
N GLY A 111 -5.87 5.15 -8.02
CA GLY A 111 -6.61 6.37 -7.66
C GLY A 111 -5.75 7.55 -7.19
N CYS A 112 -4.43 7.37 -7.06
CA CYS A 112 -3.49 8.47 -6.79
C CYS A 112 -2.80 8.88 -8.10
N PHE A 113 -3.35 9.90 -8.77
CA PHE A 113 -2.66 10.71 -9.78
C PHE A 113 -2.59 12.15 -9.29
#